data_AF-A0A8B9A3I0-F1
#
_entry.id   AF-A0A8B9A3I0-F1
#
_cell.length_a   1.000
_cell.length_b   1.000
_cell.length_c   1.000
_cell.angle_alpha   90.00
_cell.angle_beta   90.00
_cell.angle_gamma   90.00
#
_symmetry.space_group_name_H-M   'P 1'
#
loop_
_entity.id
_entity.type
_entity.pdbx_description
1 polymer ?
#
loop_
_entity_poly.entity_id
_entity_poly.type
_entity_poly.pdbx_seq_one_letter_code
_entity_poly.pdbx_strand_id
1 'polypeptide(L)'
;MVDRYLSPLKVSAFRMTTYRVCFCFQRRFRPATNEPPEAVKEVFRRYSEGGVMGAEQLQRFLVEVQGEAKVTREAAQDVIDGMRKLKHLNVFQKKGISLEAFFRYLTSDDNAALSRSLGVHQDMSAPLSHYFIYTGHNSYLTGNQLSSECSDVPIIKALQRGVRVVELDLWPNSSKDSVEVRHGGTLTTPVELLKCLESIKEHAFSVSPYPVIITFEDHLTPELQAKVAEMVTDTYGEMLFTTKSEFLEEFPSPEALKMKILISTKPPKEYLESKTIKEQDQAVQKGTEDEAWGTEVPDLRAEMSAISKIEHEHSVHHHEDEDPDEGDKKPHQIVAPEYKSLIAIAAKKGKGELADAFKIDLDKVTRLSLSELLFEKAVISHGTEIVRFTQNNLLRIYPKGTRVTSSNYSPLLGWMYGAQMVALNMQGYGRALWLVHGMFRANGGCGYVKKPDFLLDNDPDHVFDPKGEGIYGRWMALRFSSHTL
;
A
#
# COMPACT_ATOMS: atom_id res chain seq x y z
N MET A 1 -15.04 -71.36 -22.88
CA MET A 1 -13.96 -70.84 -23.74
C MET A 1 -13.63 -69.45 -23.21
N VAL A 2 -12.56 -69.36 -22.42
CA VAL A 2 -11.79 -68.18 -21.99
C VAL A 2 -12.57 -66.97 -21.42
N ASP A 3 -12.78 -66.96 -20.09
CA ASP A 3 -12.90 -65.73 -19.31
C ASP A 3 -11.50 -65.25 -18.89
N ARG A 4 -11.13 -64.03 -19.30
CA ARG A 4 -9.87 -63.36 -18.93
C ARG A 4 -10.11 -62.40 -17.76
N TYR A 5 -9.34 -62.62 -16.69
CA TYR A 5 -8.68 -61.64 -15.82
C TYR A 5 -9.26 -60.22 -15.72
N LEU A 6 -9.82 -59.89 -14.55
CA LEU A 6 -9.57 -58.60 -13.89
C LEU A 6 -9.45 -58.81 -12.37
N SER A 7 -8.22 -58.71 -11.88
CA SER A 7 -7.86 -58.57 -10.47
C SER A 7 -8.29 -57.19 -9.94
N PRO A 8 -8.89 -57.08 -8.74
CA PRO A 8 -9.12 -55.77 -8.14
C PRO A 8 -7.79 -55.18 -7.65
N LEU A 9 -7.45 -54.01 -8.21
CA LEU A 9 -6.42 -53.11 -7.69
C LEU A 9 -6.66 -52.87 -6.19
N LYS A 10 -5.68 -53.26 -5.37
CA LYS A 10 -5.60 -52.86 -3.96
C LYS A 10 -5.44 -51.34 -3.89
N VAL A 11 -6.56 -50.63 -3.72
CA VAL A 11 -6.52 -49.24 -3.26
C VAL A 11 -6.08 -49.27 -1.80
N SER A 12 -4.86 -48.82 -1.54
CA SER A 12 -4.35 -48.59 -0.19
C SER A 12 -5.27 -47.61 0.53
N ALA A 13 -6.05 -48.10 1.48
CA ALA A 13 -6.85 -47.27 2.37
C ALA A 13 -5.90 -46.52 3.31
N PHE A 14 -5.65 -45.24 3.03
CA PHE A 14 -4.92 -44.37 3.95
C PHE A 14 -5.70 -44.25 5.27
N ARG A 15 -5.09 -44.69 6.39
CA ARG A 15 -5.65 -44.53 7.74
C ARG A 15 -5.69 -43.03 8.09
N MET A 16 -6.89 -42.45 8.15
CA MET A 16 -7.11 -41.10 8.67
C MET A 16 -7.04 -41.09 10.20
N THR A 17 -6.34 -40.12 10.77
CA THR A 17 -6.30 -39.93 12.23
C THR A 17 -7.50 -39.07 12.64
N THR A 18 -8.26 -39.53 13.64
CA THR A 18 -9.49 -38.86 14.08
C THR A 18 -9.27 -38.26 15.46
N TYR A 19 -9.50 -36.95 15.60
CA TYR A 19 -9.41 -36.25 16.88
C TYR A 19 -10.81 -35.75 17.29
N ARG A 20 -11.19 -35.96 18.55
CA ARG A 20 -12.40 -35.34 19.13
C ARG A 20 -12.05 -33.91 19.54
N VAL A 21 -12.74 -32.93 18.95
CA VAL A 21 -12.64 -31.53 19.36
C VAL A 21 -14.01 -31.15 19.92
N CYS A 22 -14.05 -30.85 21.22
CA CYS A 22 -15.23 -30.51 22.01
C CYS A 22 -16.37 -31.55 21.88
N PHE A 23 -16.38 -32.52 22.79
CA PHE A 23 -17.32 -33.64 23.11
C PHE A 23 -18.28 -34.24 22.04
N CYS A 24 -18.70 -33.52 21.01
CA CYS A 24 -19.66 -33.91 19.98
C CYS A 24 -19.11 -33.88 18.53
N PHE A 25 -17.92 -33.32 18.26
CA PHE A 25 -17.37 -33.24 16.90
C PHE A 25 -16.09 -34.08 16.72
N GLN A 26 -16.09 -34.96 15.71
CA GLN A 26 -14.92 -35.71 15.26
C GLN A 26 -14.36 -35.06 13.99
N ARG A 27 -13.11 -34.59 14.04
CA ARG A 27 -12.38 -34.12 12.84
C ARG A 27 -11.42 -35.21 12.37
N ARG A 28 -11.50 -35.55 11.09
CA ARG A 28 -10.58 -36.48 10.42
C ARG A 28 -9.49 -35.68 9.72
N PHE A 29 -8.24 -35.95 10.08
CA PHE A 29 -7.09 -35.38 9.40
C PHE A 29 -6.41 -36.51 8.61
N ARG A 30 -6.04 -36.23 7.35
CA ARG A 30 -5.01 -37.02 6.70
C ARG A 30 -3.71 -36.73 7.46
N PRO A 31 -2.95 -37.75 7.89
CA PRO A 31 -1.60 -37.51 8.39
C PRO A 31 -0.86 -36.69 7.34
N ALA A 32 -0.22 -35.58 7.73
CA ALA A 32 0.71 -34.92 6.84
C ALA A 32 1.82 -35.94 6.55
N THR A 33 1.73 -36.60 5.41
CA THR A 33 2.82 -37.43 4.93
C THR A 33 3.96 -36.47 4.61
N ASN A 34 5.05 -36.50 5.39
CA ASN A 34 6.31 -35.84 5.03
C ASN A 34 6.97 -36.48 3.80
N GLU A 35 6.20 -37.21 3.00
CA GLU A 35 6.65 -37.87 1.79
C GLU A 35 6.61 -36.86 0.63
N PRO A 36 7.70 -36.72 -0.14
CA PRO A 36 7.72 -35.85 -1.31
C PRO A 36 6.59 -36.20 -2.31
N PRO A 37 5.87 -35.20 -2.86
CA PRO A 37 4.89 -35.42 -3.92
C PRO A 37 5.50 -36.11 -5.15
N GLU A 38 4.68 -36.83 -5.94
CA GLU A 38 5.19 -37.55 -7.13
C GLU A 38 5.84 -36.61 -8.16
N ALA A 39 5.34 -35.37 -8.30
CA ALA A 39 5.97 -34.36 -9.13
C ALA A 39 7.42 -34.07 -8.69
N VAL A 40 7.67 -33.96 -7.37
CA VAL A 40 9.02 -33.76 -6.82
C VAL A 40 9.89 -34.99 -7.03
N LYS A 41 9.31 -36.20 -6.86
CA LYS A 41 10.02 -37.47 -7.12
C LYS A 41 10.44 -37.59 -8.58
N GLU A 42 9.58 -37.21 -9.52
CA GLU A 42 9.87 -37.23 -10.96
C GLU A 42 10.99 -36.26 -11.31
N VAL A 43 10.93 -35.03 -10.81
CA VAL A 43 12.02 -34.05 -10.97
C VAL A 43 13.32 -34.61 -10.41
N PHE A 44 13.31 -35.12 -9.18
CA PHE A 44 14.51 -35.71 -8.58
C PHE A 44 15.06 -36.89 -9.40
N ARG A 45 14.20 -37.80 -9.88
CA ARG A 45 14.61 -38.94 -10.73
C ARG A 45 15.24 -38.49 -12.04
N ARG A 46 14.75 -37.39 -12.64
CA ARG A 46 15.29 -36.84 -13.88
C ARG A 46 16.70 -36.30 -13.74
N TYR A 47 16.97 -35.62 -12.62
CA TYR A 47 18.26 -34.94 -12.42
C TYR A 47 19.26 -35.78 -11.62
N SER A 48 18.84 -36.78 -10.84
CA SER A 48 19.73 -37.61 -10.02
C SER A 48 20.30 -38.84 -10.76
N GLU A 49 21.45 -39.31 -10.31
CA GLU A 49 22.10 -40.53 -10.80
C GLU A 49 22.29 -41.51 -9.64
N GLY A 50 21.83 -42.75 -9.79
CA GLY A 50 21.90 -43.75 -8.72
C GLY A 50 21.16 -43.36 -7.43
N GLY A 51 20.11 -42.54 -7.54
CA GLY A 51 19.32 -42.03 -6.42
C GLY A 51 19.98 -40.91 -5.62
N VAL A 52 21.04 -40.29 -6.16
CA VAL A 52 21.77 -39.18 -5.54
C VAL A 52 21.96 -38.05 -6.55
N MET A 53 21.75 -36.80 -6.10
CA MET A 53 21.97 -35.61 -6.91
C MET A 53 23.26 -34.92 -6.46
N GLY A 54 24.31 -34.94 -7.29
CA GLY A 54 25.56 -34.22 -7.04
C GLY A 54 25.49 -32.75 -7.44
N ALA A 55 26.59 -32.02 -7.28
CA ALA A 55 26.65 -30.59 -7.59
C ALA A 55 26.35 -30.27 -9.06
N GLU A 56 26.86 -31.07 -10.00
CA GLU A 56 26.58 -30.91 -11.44
C GLU A 56 25.11 -31.16 -11.75
N GLN A 57 24.53 -32.20 -11.15
CA GLN A 57 23.10 -32.51 -11.31
C GLN A 57 22.21 -31.40 -10.74
N LEU A 58 22.56 -30.88 -9.55
CA LEU A 58 21.83 -29.77 -8.92
C LEU A 58 21.98 -28.49 -9.74
N GLN A 59 23.17 -28.17 -10.24
CA GLN A 59 23.39 -27.01 -11.11
C GLN A 59 22.47 -27.07 -12.34
N ARG A 60 22.38 -28.23 -13.02
CA ARG A 60 21.45 -28.40 -14.15
C ARG A 60 20.00 -28.16 -13.73
N PHE A 61 19.56 -28.67 -12.59
CA PHE A 61 18.22 -28.40 -12.07
C PHE A 61 17.97 -26.91 -11.81
N LEU A 62 18.93 -26.21 -11.19
CA LEU A 62 18.82 -24.78 -10.90
C LEU A 62 18.75 -23.95 -12.20
N VAL A 63 19.53 -24.31 -13.22
CA VAL A 63 19.49 -23.65 -14.53
C VAL A 63 18.19 -23.94 -15.29
N GLU A 64 17.85 -25.21 -15.47
CA GLU A 64 16.77 -25.65 -16.36
C GLU A 64 15.38 -25.49 -15.76
N VAL A 65 15.24 -25.60 -14.43
CA VAL A 65 13.94 -25.58 -13.74
C VAL A 65 13.76 -24.33 -12.89
N GLN A 66 14.77 -23.90 -12.12
CA GLN A 66 14.67 -22.69 -11.29
C GLN A 66 15.00 -21.39 -12.06
N GLY A 67 15.52 -21.50 -13.29
CA GLY A 67 15.86 -20.35 -14.13
C GLY A 67 17.13 -19.59 -13.71
N GLU A 68 17.96 -20.19 -12.84
CA GLU A 68 19.19 -19.59 -12.33
C GLU A 68 20.34 -19.73 -13.36
N ALA A 69 20.21 -19.06 -14.50
CA ALA A 69 21.11 -19.26 -15.65
C ALA A 69 22.62 -19.02 -15.38
N LYS A 70 22.96 -18.28 -14.31
CA LYS A 70 24.34 -17.94 -13.94
C LYS A 70 24.91 -18.75 -12.78
N VAL A 71 24.16 -19.72 -12.24
CA VAL A 71 24.59 -20.50 -11.08
C VAL A 71 25.80 -21.36 -11.43
N THR A 72 26.84 -21.28 -10.59
CA THR A 72 28.07 -22.06 -10.77
C THR A 72 27.95 -23.42 -10.10
N ARG A 73 28.84 -24.34 -10.47
CA ARG A 73 28.94 -25.66 -9.82
C ARG A 73 29.34 -25.51 -8.36
N GLU A 74 30.18 -24.53 -8.05
CA GLU A 74 30.63 -24.20 -6.70
C GLU A 74 29.45 -23.71 -5.86
N ALA A 75 28.61 -22.82 -6.40
CA ALA A 75 27.40 -22.36 -5.71
C ALA A 75 26.41 -23.52 -5.45
N ALA A 76 26.23 -24.42 -6.43
CA ALA A 76 25.43 -25.63 -6.23
C ALA A 76 26.05 -26.55 -5.14
N GLN A 77 27.37 -26.64 -5.06
CA GLN A 77 28.07 -27.38 -4.01
C GLN A 77 27.86 -26.74 -2.63
N ASP A 78 27.88 -25.40 -2.52
CA ASP A 78 27.60 -24.69 -1.28
C ASP A 78 26.17 -24.96 -0.78
N VAL A 79 25.20 -25.01 -1.68
CA VAL A 79 23.81 -25.38 -1.37
C VAL A 79 23.74 -26.82 -0.83
N ILE A 80 24.44 -27.78 -1.46
CA ILE A 80 24.54 -29.16 -0.97
C ILE A 80 25.16 -29.22 0.44
N ASP A 81 26.23 -28.46 0.68
CA ASP A 81 26.93 -28.45 1.96
C ASP A 81 26.11 -27.76 3.06
N GLY A 82 25.32 -26.74 2.71
CA GLY A 82 24.32 -26.13 3.58
C GLY A 82 23.28 -27.15 4.07
N MET A 83 22.71 -27.96 3.17
CA MET A 83 21.73 -29.00 3.52
C MET A 83 22.30 -30.08 4.44
N ARG A 84 23.62 -30.33 4.37
CA ARG A 84 24.30 -31.34 5.20
C ARG A 84 24.54 -30.86 6.62
N LYS A 85 24.93 -29.59 6.79
CA LYS A 85 25.19 -28.97 8.09
C LYS A 85 23.96 -29.02 9.01
N LEU A 86 22.75 -28.93 8.44
CA LEU A 86 21.48 -28.99 9.18
C LEU A 86 21.15 -30.36 9.79
N LYS A 87 21.91 -31.43 9.49
CA LYS A 87 21.56 -32.79 9.95
C LYS A 87 22.60 -33.50 10.84
N HIS A 88 23.73 -32.90 11.21
CA HIS A 88 24.83 -33.63 11.90
C HIS A 88 25.12 -35.00 11.24
N LEU A 89 24.94 -35.12 9.92
CA LEU A 89 25.12 -36.40 9.22
C LEU A 89 26.61 -36.62 9.00
N ASN A 90 27.07 -37.80 9.41
CA ASN A 90 28.45 -38.26 9.31
C ASN A 90 29.08 -37.89 7.96
N VAL A 91 30.29 -37.31 8.06
CA VAL A 91 31.20 -36.81 7.01
C VAL A 91 31.53 -37.83 5.90
N PHE A 92 31.02 -39.06 5.98
CA PHE A 92 31.38 -40.19 5.12
C PHE A 92 30.29 -40.65 4.13
N GLN A 93 29.18 -39.92 3.95
CA GLN A 93 28.16 -40.28 2.93
C GLN A 93 28.31 -39.50 1.61
N LYS A 94 28.12 -40.23 0.50
CA LYS A 94 28.17 -39.90 -0.95
C LYS A 94 28.15 -38.40 -1.30
N LYS A 95 28.93 -37.97 -2.30
CA LYS A 95 29.05 -36.59 -2.85
C LYS A 95 27.76 -36.03 -3.51
N GLY A 96 26.62 -36.04 -2.83
CA GLY A 96 25.37 -35.43 -3.28
C GLY A 96 24.27 -35.44 -2.22
N ILE A 97 23.03 -35.16 -2.64
CA ILE A 97 21.81 -35.09 -1.81
C ILE A 97 20.80 -36.19 -2.18
N SER A 98 20.03 -36.64 -1.19
CA SER A 98 18.93 -37.59 -1.36
C SER A 98 17.62 -36.88 -1.76
N LEU A 99 16.63 -37.65 -2.21
CA LEU A 99 15.28 -37.14 -2.50
C LEU A 99 14.69 -36.36 -1.31
N GLU A 100 14.91 -36.85 -0.09
CA GLU A 100 14.41 -36.19 1.12
C GLU A 100 15.10 -34.84 1.37
N ALA A 101 16.42 -34.76 1.14
CA ALA A 101 17.16 -33.50 1.27
C ALA A 101 16.75 -32.49 0.17
N PHE A 102 16.57 -32.96 -1.06
CA PHE A 102 16.07 -32.16 -2.16
C PHE A 102 14.68 -31.60 -1.89
N PHE A 103 13.75 -32.42 -1.38
CA PHE A 103 12.41 -31.93 -1.04
C PHE A 103 12.44 -30.88 0.07
N ARG A 104 13.28 -31.07 1.10
CA ARG A 104 13.49 -30.05 2.13
C ARG A 104 13.99 -28.74 1.55
N TYR A 105 14.97 -28.80 0.64
CA TYR A 105 15.49 -27.63 -0.06
C TYR A 105 14.41 -26.87 -0.80
N LEU A 106 13.59 -27.55 -1.61
CA LEU A 106 12.48 -26.92 -2.34
C LEU A 106 11.48 -26.21 -1.42
N THR A 107 11.33 -26.68 -0.18
CA THR A 107 10.43 -26.09 0.82
C THR A 107 11.13 -25.14 1.80
N SER A 108 12.43 -24.92 1.64
CA SER A 108 13.24 -24.09 2.53
C SER A 108 13.30 -22.64 2.05
N ASP A 109 13.76 -21.75 2.93
CA ASP A 109 13.99 -20.34 2.59
C ASP A 109 15.09 -20.16 1.53
N ASP A 110 15.98 -21.14 1.35
CA ASP A 110 17.03 -21.12 0.32
C ASP A 110 16.46 -21.27 -1.10
N ASN A 111 15.25 -21.83 -1.23
CA ASN A 111 14.50 -21.94 -2.49
C ASN A 111 13.18 -21.15 -2.43
N ALA A 112 13.16 -20.05 -1.67
CA ALA A 112 11.98 -19.18 -1.59
C ALA A 112 11.66 -18.56 -2.96
N ALA A 113 10.37 -18.49 -3.30
CA ALA A 113 9.91 -17.89 -4.56
C ALA A 113 10.36 -16.42 -4.74
N LEU A 114 10.60 -15.71 -3.63
CA LEU A 114 11.25 -14.40 -3.61
C LEU A 114 12.57 -14.54 -2.87
N SER A 115 13.67 -14.45 -3.60
CA SER A 115 14.99 -14.52 -3.00
C SER A 115 15.27 -13.27 -2.14
N ARG A 116 15.49 -13.51 -0.84
CA ARG A 116 15.81 -12.45 0.13
C ARG A 116 17.21 -11.87 -0.09
N SER A 117 18.10 -12.60 -0.76
CA SER A 117 19.50 -12.20 -0.95
C SER A 117 19.70 -11.12 -2.02
N LEU A 118 18.72 -10.89 -2.92
CA LEU A 118 18.81 -9.81 -3.89
C LEU A 118 18.82 -8.42 -3.24
N GLY A 119 18.24 -8.28 -2.04
CA GLY A 119 18.02 -6.98 -1.44
C GLY A 119 17.28 -6.03 -2.40
N VAL A 120 17.61 -4.74 -2.30
CA VAL A 120 17.10 -3.71 -3.20
C VAL A 120 17.88 -3.80 -4.51
N HIS A 121 17.18 -3.99 -5.61
CA HIS A 121 17.77 -4.31 -6.92
C HIS A 121 17.16 -3.52 -8.09
N GLN A 122 16.05 -2.83 -7.86
CA GLN A 122 15.50 -1.89 -8.82
C GLN A 122 16.30 -0.58 -8.77
N ASP A 123 16.29 0.17 -9.86
CA ASP A 123 16.82 1.52 -9.89
C ASP A 123 16.05 2.40 -8.90
N MET A 124 16.76 3.03 -7.96
CA MET A 124 16.21 3.89 -6.90
C MET A 124 16.53 5.38 -7.12
N SER A 125 17.13 5.72 -8.27
CA SER A 125 17.58 7.06 -8.62
C SER A 125 16.57 7.87 -9.44
N ALA A 126 15.46 7.26 -9.87
CA ALA A 126 14.39 7.95 -10.57
C ALA A 126 13.51 8.76 -9.60
N PRO A 127 12.67 9.71 -10.09
CA PRO A 127 11.78 10.52 -9.26
C PRO A 127 10.81 9.70 -8.40
N LEU A 128 10.40 10.20 -7.22
CA LEU A 128 9.42 9.51 -6.36
C LEU A 128 8.12 9.11 -7.09
N SER A 129 7.67 9.90 -8.06
CA SER A 129 6.47 9.61 -8.87
C SER A 129 6.59 8.31 -9.66
N HIS A 130 7.81 7.79 -9.88
CA HIS A 130 8.07 6.57 -10.64
C HIS A 130 7.93 5.28 -9.81
N TYR A 131 7.55 5.37 -8.54
CA TYR A 131 7.45 4.22 -7.65
C TYR A 131 6.05 4.08 -7.09
N PHE A 132 5.57 2.84 -6.99
CA PHE A 132 4.53 2.49 -6.03
C PHE A 132 5.10 2.57 -4.62
N ILE A 133 4.36 3.17 -3.70
CA ILE A 133 4.82 3.47 -2.35
C ILE A 133 3.89 2.81 -1.34
N TYR A 134 4.47 2.06 -0.40
CA TYR A 134 3.70 1.33 0.59
C TYR A 134 3.01 2.32 1.56
N THR A 135 1.68 2.43 1.47
CA THR A 135 0.91 3.53 2.06
C THR A 135 -0.14 3.04 3.06
N GLY A 136 -0.12 3.58 4.28
CA GLY A 136 -1.16 3.41 5.30
C GLY A 136 -2.23 4.50 5.23
N HIS A 137 -3.47 4.15 5.58
CA HIS A 137 -4.60 5.07 5.79
C HIS A 137 -4.95 5.12 7.28
N ASN A 138 -5.23 6.31 7.81
CA ASN A 138 -5.54 6.58 9.22
C ASN A 138 -4.63 5.77 10.15
N SER A 139 -3.32 6.00 10.00
CA SER A 139 -2.28 5.09 10.52
C SER A 139 -2.24 5.02 12.05
N TYR A 140 -2.93 5.94 12.71
CA TYR A 140 -3.08 6.04 14.15
C TYR A 140 -4.22 5.16 14.72
N LEU A 141 -5.16 4.68 13.89
CA LEU A 141 -6.31 3.91 14.38
C LEU A 141 -5.93 2.47 14.76
N THR A 142 -6.35 2.04 15.94
CA THR A 142 -6.15 0.67 16.43
C THR A 142 -7.19 -0.32 15.93
N GLY A 143 -8.35 0.16 15.45
CA GLY A 143 -9.44 -0.68 14.98
C GLY A 143 -10.38 0.04 14.01
N ASN A 144 -11.67 0.09 14.36
CA ASN A 144 -12.74 0.66 13.55
C ASN A 144 -12.67 2.20 13.46
N GLN A 145 -13.29 2.79 12.45
CA GLN A 145 -13.23 4.23 12.17
C GLN A 145 -14.06 5.09 13.13
N LEU A 146 -14.96 4.52 13.93
CA LEU A 146 -15.95 5.30 14.70
C LEU A 146 -15.65 5.41 16.18
N SER A 147 -15.08 4.39 16.79
CA SER A 147 -14.99 4.28 18.26
C SER A 147 -13.72 3.59 18.77
N SER A 148 -12.80 3.21 17.88
CA SER A 148 -11.53 2.63 18.33
C SER A 148 -10.59 3.70 18.88
N GLU A 149 -9.58 3.27 19.63
CA GLU A 149 -8.58 4.18 20.17
C GLU A 149 -7.58 4.60 19.08
N CYS A 150 -7.06 5.83 19.20
CA CYS A 150 -5.91 6.28 18.44
C CYS A 150 -4.62 6.01 19.23
N SER A 151 -3.56 5.60 18.55
CA SER A 151 -2.26 5.31 19.15
C SER A 151 -1.15 5.40 18.10
N ASP A 152 0.06 5.62 18.58
CA ASP A 152 1.34 5.41 17.91
C ASP A 152 1.61 3.93 17.54
N VAL A 153 1.07 2.95 18.27
CA VAL A 153 1.38 1.53 18.09
C VAL A 153 1.11 0.99 16.67
N PRO A 154 -0.03 1.30 16.01
CA PRO A 154 -0.26 0.88 14.63
C PRO A 154 0.70 1.54 13.63
N ILE A 155 1.15 2.77 13.90
CA ILE A 155 2.18 3.46 13.11
C ILE A 155 3.51 2.70 13.20
N ILE A 156 3.95 2.34 14.41
CA ILE A 156 5.17 1.56 14.64
C ILE A 156 5.09 0.24 13.87
N LYS A 157 3.99 -0.49 14.00
CA LYS A 157 3.77 -1.77 13.30
C LYS A 157 3.77 -1.60 11.78
N ALA A 158 3.22 -0.50 11.26
CA ALA A 158 3.23 -0.20 9.83
C ALA A 158 4.67 0.05 9.34
N LEU A 159 5.44 0.90 10.04
CA LEU A 159 6.83 1.20 9.70
C LEU A 159 7.72 -0.05 9.73
N GLN A 160 7.58 -0.90 10.76
CA GLN A 160 8.31 -2.17 10.86
C GLN A 160 7.93 -3.19 9.77
N ARG A 161 6.77 -3.03 9.11
CA ARG A 161 6.38 -3.82 7.93
C ARG A 161 6.93 -3.24 6.61
N GLY A 162 7.57 -2.08 6.66
CA GLY A 162 8.08 -1.38 5.48
C GLY A 162 7.11 -0.34 4.89
N VAL A 163 6.00 0.01 5.55
CA VAL A 163 5.14 1.13 5.12
C VAL A 163 5.96 2.41 5.12
N ARG A 164 5.86 3.22 4.05
CA ARG A 164 6.64 4.45 3.82
C ARG A 164 5.78 5.71 3.81
N VAL A 165 4.46 5.59 3.76
CA VAL A 165 3.54 6.72 3.92
C VAL A 165 2.60 6.45 5.10
N VAL A 166 2.61 7.35 6.08
CA VAL A 166 1.73 7.31 7.25
C VAL A 166 0.87 8.55 7.29
N GLU A 167 -0.35 8.41 7.80
CA GLU A 167 -1.34 9.49 7.88
C GLU A 167 -1.62 9.85 9.33
N LEU A 168 -1.69 11.16 9.59
CA LEU A 168 -2.03 11.75 10.89
C LEU A 168 -3.05 12.87 10.67
N ASP A 169 -4.21 12.74 11.30
CA ASP A 169 -5.28 13.73 11.22
C ASP A 169 -5.19 14.64 12.44
N LEU A 170 -4.79 15.89 12.20
CA LEU A 170 -4.43 16.85 13.22
C LEU A 170 -5.64 17.67 13.63
N TRP A 171 -5.97 17.64 14.92
CA TRP A 171 -7.08 18.39 15.50
C TRP A 171 -6.61 19.19 16.72
N PRO A 172 -7.23 20.35 17.00
CA PRO A 172 -7.08 21.01 18.29
C PRO A 172 -7.59 20.09 19.41
N ASN A 173 -6.86 20.05 20.53
CA ASN A 173 -7.35 19.42 21.76
C ASN A 173 -8.57 20.15 22.32
N SER A 174 -9.22 19.60 23.35
CA SER A 174 -10.42 20.19 23.97
C SER A 174 -10.20 21.62 24.49
N SER A 175 -8.97 21.94 24.93
CA SER A 175 -8.59 23.26 25.43
C SER A 175 -8.18 24.25 24.33
N LYS A 176 -8.11 23.81 23.07
CA LYS A 176 -7.66 24.56 21.89
C LYS A 176 -6.24 25.18 22.02
N ASP A 177 -5.39 24.60 22.86
CA ASP A 177 -4.03 25.09 23.14
C ASP A 177 -2.92 24.09 22.72
N SER A 178 -3.31 22.89 22.29
CA SER A 178 -2.41 21.84 21.82
C SER A 178 -3.03 21.03 20.68
N VAL A 179 -2.23 20.13 20.10
CA VAL A 179 -2.63 19.32 18.95
C VAL A 179 -2.65 17.85 19.31
N GLU A 180 -3.72 17.18 18.90
CA GLU A 180 -3.92 15.75 19.03
C GLU A 180 -4.22 15.10 17.67
N VAL A 181 -4.04 13.80 17.60
CA VAL A 181 -4.33 12.98 16.42
C VAL A 181 -5.57 12.15 16.70
N ARG A 182 -6.60 12.31 15.86
CA ARG A 182 -7.86 11.57 15.94
C ARG A 182 -8.64 11.58 14.64
N HIS A 183 -9.63 10.69 14.52
CA HIS A 183 -10.58 10.75 13.43
C HIS A 183 -11.72 11.72 13.81
N GLY A 184 -11.79 12.86 13.14
CA GLY A 184 -12.76 13.93 13.44
C GLY A 184 -14.21 13.49 13.31
N GLY A 185 -15.12 14.11 14.09
CA GLY A 185 -16.55 13.79 14.05
C GLY A 185 -16.91 12.38 14.53
N THR A 186 -16.02 11.71 15.27
CA THR A 186 -16.23 10.35 15.78
C THR A 186 -15.98 10.23 17.28
N LEU A 187 -16.21 9.03 17.84
CA LEU A 187 -15.98 8.67 19.23
C LEU A 187 -14.58 8.04 19.46
N THR A 188 -13.66 8.20 18.49
CA THR A 188 -12.29 7.71 18.66
C THR A 188 -11.57 8.49 19.76
N THR A 189 -10.84 7.79 20.63
CA THR A 189 -10.05 8.47 21.67
C THR A 189 -8.75 9.00 21.06
N PRO A 190 -8.37 10.27 21.31
CA PRO A 190 -7.22 10.89 20.67
C PRO A 190 -5.87 10.39 21.22
N VAL A 191 -4.80 10.61 20.47
CA VAL A 191 -3.41 10.45 20.91
C VAL A 191 -2.64 11.75 20.70
N GLU A 192 -1.71 12.08 21.59
CA GLU A 192 -0.87 13.29 21.45
C GLU A 192 -0.02 13.24 20.18
N LEU A 193 0.05 14.35 19.43
CA LEU A 193 0.84 14.43 18.21
C LEU A 193 2.32 14.12 18.47
N LEU A 194 2.90 14.68 19.53
CA LEU A 194 4.32 14.51 19.85
C LEU A 194 4.70 13.02 19.98
N LYS A 195 3.85 12.22 20.65
CA LYS A 195 4.05 10.79 20.81
C LYS A 195 4.13 10.05 19.46
N CYS A 196 3.25 10.43 18.52
CA CYS A 196 3.27 9.89 17.16
C CYS A 196 4.55 10.31 16.42
N LEU A 197 4.96 11.58 16.52
CA LEU A 197 6.16 12.08 15.86
C LEU A 197 7.44 11.39 16.37
N GLU A 198 7.57 11.21 17.69
CA GLU A 198 8.69 10.50 18.34
C GLU A 198 8.74 9.03 17.89
N SER A 199 7.60 8.34 17.87
CA SER A 199 7.51 6.96 17.41
C SER A 199 7.90 6.82 15.93
N ILE A 200 7.51 7.78 15.09
CA ILE A 200 7.95 7.82 13.69
C ILE A 200 9.46 8.03 13.63
N LYS A 201 10.03 8.96 14.40
CA LYS A 201 11.49 9.21 14.43
C LYS A 201 12.28 7.94 14.74
N GLU A 202 11.84 7.20 15.76
CA GLU A 202 12.52 5.97 16.22
C GLU A 202 12.44 4.84 15.18
N HIS A 203 11.30 4.70 14.50
CA HIS A 203 11.04 3.52 13.67
C HIS A 203 11.06 3.75 12.16
N ALA A 204 11.11 5.01 11.71
CA ALA A 204 11.03 5.38 10.29
C ALA A 204 11.97 4.55 9.43
N PHE A 205 13.21 4.36 9.87
CA PHE A 205 14.27 3.72 9.08
C PHE A 205 14.73 2.36 9.62
N SER A 206 13.94 1.74 10.50
CA SER A 206 14.29 0.47 11.17
C SER A 206 14.43 -0.72 10.21
N VAL A 207 13.71 -0.72 9.09
CA VAL A 207 13.69 -1.81 8.11
C VAL A 207 13.97 -1.36 6.67
N SER A 208 14.07 -0.05 6.43
CA SER A 208 14.34 0.53 5.11
C SER A 208 14.98 1.91 5.27
N PRO A 209 16.06 2.23 4.54
CA PRO A 209 16.69 3.55 4.60
C PRO A 209 15.96 4.59 3.73
N TYR A 210 15.00 4.18 2.90
CA TYR A 210 14.30 5.07 1.97
C TYR A 210 13.29 5.96 2.69
N PRO A 211 12.94 7.12 2.10
CA PRO A 211 12.17 8.16 2.78
C PRO A 211 10.86 7.68 3.39
N VAL A 212 10.43 8.40 4.43
CA VAL A 212 9.08 8.29 5.01
C VAL A 212 8.32 9.58 4.71
N ILE A 213 7.09 9.45 4.23
CA ILE A 213 6.18 10.58 3.99
C ILE A 213 5.11 10.57 5.07
N ILE A 214 4.95 11.69 5.76
CA ILE A 214 3.85 11.90 6.71
C ILE A 214 2.82 12.76 6.01
N THR A 215 1.60 12.24 5.84
CA THR A 215 0.48 13.01 5.32
C THR A 215 -0.32 13.60 6.46
N PHE A 216 -0.36 14.93 6.57
CA PHE A 216 -1.23 15.60 7.54
C PHE A 216 -2.57 15.93 6.92
N GLU A 217 -3.64 15.49 7.56
CA GLU A 217 -4.97 16.08 7.40
C GLU A 217 -5.14 17.18 8.45
N ASP A 218 -5.06 18.42 8.01
CA ASP A 218 -4.89 19.58 8.87
C ASP A 218 -6.22 20.30 9.13
N HIS A 219 -6.66 20.30 10.40
CA HIS A 219 -7.85 21.00 10.91
C HIS A 219 -7.49 22.08 11.94
N LEU A 220 -6.29 22.65 11.85
CA LEU A 220 -5.71 23.53 12.86
C LEU A 220 -5.89 25.02 12.53
N THR A 221 -5.86 25.85 13.58
CA THR A 221 -5.70 27.30 13.43
C THR A 221 -4.25 27.67 13.07
N PRO A 222 -3.97 28.87 12.53
CA PRO A 222 -2.60 29.28 12.21
C PRO A 222 -1.63 29.23 13.40
N GLU A 223 -2.09 29.53 14.61
CA GLU A 223 -1.27 29.45 15.83
C GLU A 223 -0.87 28.00 16.15
N LEU A 224 -1.82 27.07 16.00
CA LEU A 224 -1.55 25.64 16.19
C LEU A 224 -0.69 25.07 15.05
N GLN A 225 -0.85 25.56 13.82
CA GLN A 225 0.05 25.23 12.71
C GLN A 225 1.50 25.63 13.01
N ALA A 226 1.73 26.84 13.55
CA ALA A 226 3.06 27.27 13.97
C ALA A 226 3.64 26.35 15.06
N LYS A 227 2.82 25.93 16.03
CA LYS A 227 3.22 24.96 17.07
C LYS A 227 3.56 23.58 16.48
N VAL A 228 2.80 23.10 15.50
CA VAL A 228 3.14 21.86 14.78
C VAL A 228 4.46 22.04 14.02
N ALA A 229 4.70 23.22 13.43
CA ALA A 229 5.93 23.50 12.71
C ALA A 229 7.17 23.39 13.62
N GLU A 230 7.09 23.96 14.82
CA GLU A 230 8.09 23.83 15.87
C GLU A 230 8.29 22.36 16.27
N MET A 231 7.21 21.65 16.64
CA MET A 231 7.26 20.24 17.05
C MET A 231 7.91 19.33 16.00
N VAL A 232 7.54 19.49 14.72
CA VAL A 232 8.09 18.70 13.61
C VAL A 232 9.56 19.01 13.38
N THR A 233 9.94 20.30 13.42
CA THR A 233 11.32 20.74 13.23
C THR A 233 12.22 20.23 14.35
N ASP A 234 11.80 20.37 15.61
CA ASP A 234 12.55 19.92 16.78
C ASP A 234 12.66 18.40 16.84
N THR A 235 11.58 17.69 16.49
CA THR A 235 11.59 16.23 16.51
C THR A 235 12.52 15.67 15.45
N TYR A 236 12.43 16.14 14.20
CA TYR A 236 13.13 15.51 13.09
C TYR A 236 14.49 16.12 12.78
N GLY A 237 14.71 17.41 13.06
CA GLY A 237 15.99 18.08 12.80
C GLY A 237 16.53 17.78 11.40
N GLU A 238 17.73 17.21 11.31
CA GLU A 238 18.36 16.85 10.04
C GLU A 238 17.63 15.75 9.24
N MET A 239 16.75 14.96 9.88
CA MET A 239 15.93 13.96 9.18
C MET A 239 14.82 14.64 8.37
N LEU A 240 14.39 15.84 8.73
CA LEU A 240 13.36 16.55 7.99
C LEU A 240 13.90 17.01 6.63
N PHE A 241 13.16 16.74 5.57
CA PHE A 241 13.42 17.32 4.26
C PHE A 241 12.50 18.51 4.02
N THR A 242 13.10 19.66 3.74
CA THR A 242 12.42 20.87 3.29
C THR A 242 12.98 21.31 1.94
N THR A 243 12.17 22.00 1.15
CA THR A 243 12.59 22.54 -0.15
C THR A 243 13.04 23.99 0.02
N LYS A 244 14.12 24.38 -0.68
CA LYS A 244 14.55 25.80 -0.71
C LYS A 244 13.70 26.65 -1.66
N SER A 245 13.17 26.02 -2.70
CA SER A 245 12.22 26.61 -3.64
C SER A 245 10.80 26.39 -3.13
N GLU A 246 9.90 27.33 -3.40
CA GLU A 246 8.47 27.15 -3.11
C GLU A 246 7.86 25.99 -3.92
N PHE A 247 8.43 25.70 -5.09
CA PHE A 247 7.96 24.65 -5.99
C PHE A 247 9.09 23.75 -6.47
N LEU A 248 8.75 22.49 -6.70
CA LEU A 248 9.63 21.49 -7.32
C LEU A 248 9.10 21.20 -8.71
N GLU A 249 9.94 21.28 -9.73
CA GLU A 249 9.60 20.84 -11.10
C GLU A 249 9.52 19.31 -11.19
N GLU A 250 10.24 18.60 -10.32
CA GLU A 250 10.29 17.14 -10.25
C GLU A 250 10.54 16.68 -8.81
N PHE A 251 9.98 15.53 -8.41
CA PHE A 251 10.29 14.97 -7.11
C PHE A 251 11.71 14.40 -7.05
N PRO A 252 12.48 14.63 -5.97
CA PRO A 252 13.74 13.94 -5.76
C PRO A 252 13.54 12.41 -5.70
N SER A 253 14.61 11.67 -5.96
CA SER A 253 14.55 10.21 -5.96
C SER A 253 14.53 9.62 -4.55
N PRO A 254 14.01 8.38 -4.37
CA PRO A 254 14.15 7.66 -3.10
C PRO A 254 15.60 7.59 -2.62
N GLU A 255 16.56 7.39 -3.53
CA GLU A 255 18.00 7.35 -3.21
C GLU A 255 18.50 8.68 -2.63
N ALA A 256 18.15 9.81 -3.26
CA ALA A 256 18.54 11.14 -2.79
C ALA A 256 17.90 11.53 -1.44
N LEU A 257 16.77 10.90 -1.11
CA LEU A 257 15.99 11.14 0.10
C LEU A 257 16.19 10.08 1.19
N LYS A 258 17.24 9.26 1.10
CA LYS A 258 17.55 8.30 2.17
C LYS A 258 17.65 9.00 3.53
N MET A 259 17.05 8.36 4.54
CA MET A 259 16.98 8.83 5.92
C MET A 259 16.22 10.16 6.08
N LYS A 260 15.39 10.53 5.09
CA LYS A 260 14.57 11.76 5.15
C LYS A 260 13.10 11.50 5.43
N ILE A 261 12.51 12.41 6.19
CA ILE A 261 11.08 12.51 6.48
C ILE A 261 10.53 13.70 5.70
N LEU A 262 9.47 13.47 4.93
CA LEU A 262 8.80 14.49 4.13
C LEU A 262 7.41 14.74 4.68
N ILE A 263 7.01 16.01 4.79
CA ILE A 263 5.63 16.37 5.14
C ILE A 263 4.83 16.61 3.86
N SER A 264 3.66 15.99 3.77
CA SER A 264 2.68 16.21 2.71
C SER A 264 1.36 16.71 3.28
N THR A 265 0.97 17.92 2.91
CA THR A 265 -0.32 18.48 3.32
C THR A 265 -0.79 19.55 2.35
N LYS A 266 -1.99 20.09 2.57
CA LYS A 266 -2.51 21.23 1.81
C LYS A 266 -1.76 22.49 2.27
N PRO A 267 -1.31 23.36 1.36
CA PRO A 267 -0.81 24.67 1.75
C PRO A 267 -1.86 25.45 2.55
N PRO A 268 -1.46 26.23 3.58
CA PRO A 268 -2.37 27.13 4.28
C PRO A 268 -3.14 28.03 3.30
N LYS A 269 -4.40 28.38 3.63
CA LYS A 269 -5.19 29.31 2.82
C LYS A 269 -4.51 30.69 2.88
N GLU A 270 -3.82 31.09 1.82
CA GLU A 270 -3.38 32.48 1.64
C GLU A 270 -4.60 33.34 1.30
N TYR A 271 -5.21 33.99 2.30
CA TYR A 271 -6.16 35.08 2.02
C TYR A 271 -5.35 36.30 1.57
N LEU A 272 -5.11 36.40 0.26
CA LEU A 272 -4.66 37.64 -0.34
C LEU A 272 -5.77 38.68 -0.19
N GLU A 273 -5.45 39.80 0.47
CA GLU A 273 -6.24 41.03 0.40
C GLU A 273 -6.32 41.51 -1.06
N SER A 274 -7.34 41.08 -1.78
CA SER A 274 -7.72 41.70 -3.06
C SER A 274 -9.01 42.48 -2.91
N LYS A 275 -8.81 43.77 -2.63
CA LYS A 275 -9.60 44.93 -3.07
C LYS A 275 -11.11 44.92 -2.85
N THR A 276 -11.50 45.80 -1.94
CA THR A 276 -12.74 46.58 -1.89
C THR A 276 -13.42 46.81 -3.25
N ILE A 277 -14.76 46.77 -3.20
CA ILE A 277 -15.77 47.19 -4.19
C ILE A 277 -16.21 46.07 -5.16
N LYS A 278 -17.27 45.34 -4.77
CA LYS A 278 -18.66 45.61 -5.19
C LYS A 278 -19.64 44.80 -4.33
N GLU A 279 -20.29 45.49 -3.41
CA GLU A 279 -21.64 45.13 -2.96
C GLU A 279 -22.59 45.29 -4.16
N GLN A 280 -23.39 44.27 -4.45
CA GLN A 280 -24.85 44.37 -4.58
C GLN A 280 -25.47 43.03 -5.01
N ASP A 281 -26.36 42.56 -4.16
CA ASP A 281 -27.60 41.83 -4.41
C ASP A 281 -27.57 40.51 -5.20
N GLN A 282 -27.94 39.42 -4.53
CA GLN A 282 -29.35 39.00 -4.52
C GLN A 282 -29.63 37.99 -3.40
N ALA A 283 -30.79 38.18 -2.79
CA ALA A 283 -31.28 37.53 -1.59
C ALA A 283 -32.07 36.23 -1.88
N VAL A 284 -32.41 35.55 -0.77
CA VAL A 284 -33.49 34.54 -0.59
C VAL A 284 -33.04 33.10 -0.92
N GLN A 285 -33.20 32.08 -0.07
CA GLN A 285 -34.29 31.76 0.86
C GLN A 285 -33.82 30.89 2.04
N LYS A 286 -34.38 31.17 3.21
CA LYS A 286 -34.28 30.43 4.47
C LYS A 286 -35.15 29.17 4.38
N GLY A 287 -34.58 28.00 4.65
CA GLY A 287 -35.30 26.73 4.80
C GLY A 287 -34.74 25.99 6.00
N THR A 288 -35.58 25.85 7.02
CA THR A 288 -35.32 25.23 8.32
C THR A 288 -35.44 23.71 8.28
N GLU A 289 -34.70 23.10 9.22
CA GLU A 289 -34.99 21.93 10.04
C GLU A 289 -34.14 20.67 9.85
N ASP A 290 -33.61 20.29 11.02
CA ASP A 290 -32.81 19.15 11.40
C ASP A 290 -33.46 17.81 11.03
N GLU A 291 -32.64 16.78 10.79
CA GLU A 291 -33.00 15.47 11.32
C GLU A 291 -31.78 14.59 11.61
N ALA A 292 -31.75 14.14 12.86
CA ALA A 292 -30.74 13.36 13.51
C ALA A 292 -30.82 11.85 13.14
N TRP A 293 -29.73 11.17 13.46
CA TRP A 293 -29.44 9.75 13.26
C TRP A 293 -30.46 8.73 13.83
N GLY A 294 -30.75 7.67 13.05
CA GLY A 294 -31.35 6.37 13.45
C GLY A 294 -32.81 6.19 12.97
N THR A 295 -33.26 5.12 12.30
CA THR A 295 -33.05 3.67 12.55
C THR A 295 -33.60 2.83 11.37
N GLU A 296 -33.12 1.58 11.27
CA GLU A 296 -33.67 0.38 10.59
C GLU A 296 -33.33 0.09 9.10
N VAL A 297 -32.74 -1.09 8.91
CA VAL A 297 -32.42 -1.74 7.62
C VAL A 297 -33.65 -2.52 7.14
N PRO A 298 -34.06 -2.42 5.86
CA PRO A 298 -34.09 -3.64 5.05
C PRO A 298 -33.82 -3.51 3.52
N ASP A 299 -33.20 -4.59 3.04
CA ASP A 299 -33.27 -5.29 1.75
C ASP A 299 -32.48 -4.84 0.49
N LEU A 300 -31.66 -5.79 0.03
CA LEU A 300 -30.49 -5.73 -0.84
C LEU A 300 -30.80 -5.98 -2.32
N ARG A 301 -31.90 -5.44 -2.86
CA ARG A 301 -32.29 -5.71 -4.26
C ARG A 301 -32.76 -4.53 -5.11
N ALA A 302 -32.70 -3.31 -4.60
CA ALA A 302 -33.09 -2.10 -5.35
C ALA A 302 -31.92 -1.31 -5.99
N GLU A 303 -30.65 -1.67 -5.71
CA GLU A 303 -29.48 -0.88 -6.13
C GLU A 303 -29.09 -0.98 -7.61
N MET A 304 -29.69 -1.88 -8.40
CA MET A 304 -29.36 -1.99 -9.84
C MET A 304 -30.27 -1.16 -10.76
N SER A 305 -31.31 -0.50 -10.23
CA SER A 305 -32.29 0.26 -11.04
C SER A 305 -32.15 1.79 -10.92
N ALA A 306 -31.44 2.29 -9.89
CA ALA A 306 -31.30 3.73 -9.65
C ALA A 306 -30.07 4.39 -10.30
N ILE A 307 -29.15 3.60 -10.87
CA ILE A 307 -27.88 4.11 -11.44
C ILE A 307 -28.09 4.90 -12.75
N SER A 308 -29.19 4.69 -13.48
CA SER A 308 -29.45 5.37 -14.76
C SER A 308 -30.08 6.76 -14.65
N LYS A 309 -30.32 7.28 -13.43
CA LYS A 309 -30.94 8.62 -13.23
C LYS A 309 -30.03 9.66 -12.59
N ILE A 310 -28.74 9.35 -12.40
CA ILE A 310 -27.74 10.25 -11.77
C ILE A 310 -26.80 10.83 -12.83
N GLU A 311 -27.33 11.24 -13.99
CA GLU A 311 -26.54 11.88 -15.04
C GLU A 311 -26.50 13.42 -14.93
N HIS A 312 -27.19 14.04 -13.96
CA HIS A 312 -27.39 15.50 -14.01
C HIS A 312 -27.02 16.36 -12.79
N GLU A 313 -26.58 15.83 -11.64
CA GLU A 313 -26.39 16.67 -10.43
C GLU A 313 -25.25 16.28 -9.47
N HIS A 314 -24.05 15.93 -9.95
CA HIS A 314 -22.89 15.80 -9.04
C HIS A 314 -21.68 16.64 -9.47
N SER A 315 -21.68 17.89 -9.01
CA SER A 315 -20.48 18.61 -8.61
C SER A 315 -19.69 17.80 -7.57
N VAL A 316 -18.38 18.06 -7.49
CA VAL A 316 -17.45 17.46 -6.52
C VAL A 316 -17.82 17.92 -5.10
N HIS A 317 -18.87 17.34 -4.51
CA HIS A 317 -19.19 17.51 -3.10
C HIS A 317 -18.27 16.62 -2.27
N HIS A 318 -17.26 17.26 -1.69
CA HIS A 318 -16.56 16.74 -0.53
C HIS A 318 -17.52 16.69 0.66
N HIS A 319 -17.31 15.74 1.58
CA HIS A 319 -17.84 15.84 2.94
C HIS A 319 -17.48 17.23 3.47
N GLU A 320 -18.51 17.93 3.94
CA GLU A 320 -18.42 19.27 4.46
C GLU A 320 -17.48 19.28 5.67
N ASP A 321 -16.40 20.06 5.56
CA ASP A 321 -15.75 20.63 6.72
C ASP A 321 -16.80 21.56 7.34
N GLU A 322 -17.60 21.09 8.29
CA GLU A 322 -18.43 21.97 9.12
C GLU A 322 -17.49 22.82 9.98
N ASP A 323 -17.18 24.02 9.49
CA ASP A 323 -16.54 25.08 10.27
C ASP A 323 -17.43 25.38 11.49
N PRO A 324 -16.90 25.38 12.73
CA PRO A 324 -17.63 25.90 13.85
C PRO A 324 -17.88 27.40 13.63
N ASP A 325 -19.14 27.80 13.66
CA ASP A 325 -19.64 29.18 13.62
C ASP A 325 -18.87 30.07 14.63
N GLU A 326 -17.85 30.79 14.16
CA GLU A 326 -17.23 31.89 14.90
C GLU A 326 -17.85 33.21 14.45
N GLY A 327 -18.76 33.71 15.29
CA GLY A 327 -19.31 35.05 15.20
C GLY A 327 -18.21 36.12 15.12
N ASP A 328 -18.13 36.73 13.95
CA ASP A 328 -17.81 38.13 13.67
C ASP A 328 -16.86 38.84 14.65
N LYS A 329 -15.56 38.48 14.59
CA LYS A 329 -14.45 39.38 14.93
C LYS A 329 -13.29 39.12 13.97
N LYS A 330 -12.85 40.14 13.24
CA LYS A 330 -11.60 40.10 12.46
C LYS A 330 -10.39 40.28 13.38
N PRO A 331 -9.42 39.34 13.43
CA PRO A 331 -8.03 39.68 13.69
C PRO A 331 -7.22 39.56 12.39
N HIS A 332 -6.18 40.37 12.26
CA HIS A 332 -5.16 40.19 11.22
C HIS A 332 -4.59 38.77 11.31
N GLN A 333 -4.92 37.91 10.35
CA GLN A 333 -4.48 36.52 10.36
C GLN A 333 -2.99 36.45 9.99
N ILE A 334 -2.19 36.05 10.97
CA ILE A 334 -0.79 35.67 10.77
C ILE A 334 -0.83 34.36 9.99
N VAL A 335 -0.45 34.39 8.71
CA VAL A 335 -0.10 33.16 7.98
C VAL A 335 1.06 32.51 8.75
N ALA A 336 1.07 31.19 8.96
CA ALA A 336 2.17 30.48 9.61
C ALA A 336 3.24 30.10 8.56
N PRO A 337 4.21 30.97 8.22
CA PRO A 337 5.19 30.71 7.17
C PRO A 337 6.07 29.49 7.49
N GLU A 338 6.33 29.23 8.77
CA GLU A 338 7.09 28.08 9.23
C GLU A 338 6.40 26.78 8.84
N TYR A 339 5.08 26.69 9.02
CA TYR A 339 4.31 25.51 8.64
C TYR A 339 4.29 25.29 7.12
N LYS A 340 4.14 26.37 6.34
CA LYS A 340 4.26 26.32 4.87
C LYS A 340 5.63 25.79 4.43
N SER A 341 6.71 26.18 5.12
CA SER A 341 8.08 25.76 4.80
C SER A 341 8.36 24.26 5.04
N LEU A 342 7.55 23.59 5.85
CA LEU A 342 7.63 22.14 6.06
C LEU A 342 7.14 21.33 4.86
N ILE A 343 6.28 21.91 4.02
CA ILE A 343 5.52 21.18 3.02
C ILE A 343 6.43 20.78 1.85
N ALA A 344 7.00 19.58 1.93
CA ALA A 344 7.80 18.99 0.85
C ALA A 344 6.93 18.49 -0.32
N ILE A 345 5.69 18.08 -0.05
CA ILE A 345 4.76 17.56 -1.06
C ILE A 345 3.40 18.24 -0.89
N ALA A 346 3.15 19.28 -1.69
CA ALA A 346 1.91 20.04 -1.66
C ALA A 346 0.73 19.22 -2.22
N ALA A 347 -0.34 19.11 -1.43
CA ALA A 347 -1.60 18.52 -1.86
C ALA A 347 -2.49 19.55 -2.58
N LYS A 348 -2.90 19.24 -3.81
CA LYS A 348 -3.84 20.06 -4.59
C LYS A 348 -5.28 19.81 -4.12
N LYS A 349 -6.09 20.87 -4.08
CA LYS A 349 -7.55 20.74 -3.91
C LYS A 349 -8.17 20.39 -5.27
N GLY A 350 -8.95 19.30 -5.33
CA GLY A 350 -9.82 19.03 -6.46
C GLY A 350 -10.97 20.04 -6.46
N LYS A 351 -10.77 21.21 -7.07
CA LYS A 351 -11.88 22.14 -7.36
C LYS A 351 -12.23 22.01 -8.83
N GLY A 352 -13.53 22.04 -9.15
CA GLY A 352 -14.03 22.02 -10.52
C GLY A 352 -14.40 20.62 -11.01
N GLU A 353 -14.42 20.46 -12.33
CA GLU A 353 -14.72 19.17 -12.96
C GLU A 353 -13.56 18.18 -12.73
N LEU A 354 -13.87 16.88 -12.80
CA LEU A 354 -12.89 15.82 -12.56
C LEU A 354 -11.68 15.91 -13.51
N ALA A 355 -11.88 16.41 -14.72
CA ALA A 355 -10.81 16.68 -15.69
C ALA A 355 -9.82 17.76 -15.20
N ASP A 356 -10.29 18.79 -14.48
CA ASP A 356 -9.43 19.85 -13.94
C ASP A 356 -8.50 19.36 -12.84
N ALA A 357 -8.90 18.30 -12.14
CA ALA A 357 -8.10 17.69 -11.08
C ALA A 357 -6.78 17.13 -11.62
N PHE A 358 -6.80 16.51 -12.81
CA PHE A 358 -5.65 15.85 -13.44
C PHE A 358 -4.81 16.75 -14.36
N LYS A 359 -5.15 18.05 -14.47
CA LYS A 359 -4.30 19.02 -15.18
C LYS A 359 -2.90 19.05 -14.56
N ILE A 360 -1.91 18.85 -15.42
CA ILE A 360 -0.49 18.83 -15.08
C ILE A 360 0.04 20.26 -15.18
N ASP A 361 0.71 20.71 -14.11
CA ASP A 361 1.54 21.90 -14.11
C ASP A 361 2.98 21.47 -14.39
N LEU A 362 3.60 22.03 -15.44
CA LEU A 362 4.94 21.63 -15.89
C LEU A 362 6.04 22.19 -14.98
N ASP A 363 5.76 23.26 -14.25
CA ASP A 363 6.74 23.93 -13.39
C ASP A 363 6.61 23.45 -11.93
N LYS A 364 5.63 22.58 -11.65
CA LYS A 364 5.27 22.19 -10.28
C LYS A 364 4.65 20.80 -10.18
N VAL A 365 5.35 19.90 -9.49
CA VAL A 365 4.77 18.63 -9.04
C VAL A 365 3.87 18.81 -7.82
N THR A 366 2.78 18.04 -7.80
CA THR A 366 1.79 18.06 -6.72
C THR A 366 1.31 16.65 -6.37
N ARG A 367 0.57 16.55 -5.27
CA ARG A 367 -0.19 15.35 -4.91
C ARG A 367 -1.69 15.61 -5.05
N LEU A 368 -2.41 14.70 -5.69
CA LEU A 368 -3.87 14.62 -5.67
C LEU A 368 -4.32 13.47 -4.75
N SER A 369 -5.44 13.63 -4.04
CA SER A 369 -6.03 12.57 -3.22
C SER A 369 -7.50 12.35 -3.61
N LEU A 370 -7.89 11.11 -3.85
CA LEU A 370 -9.25 10.72 -4.23
C LEU A 370 -9.73 9.56 -3.37
N SER A 371 -11.01 9.57 -2.97
CA SER A 371 -11.62 8.38 -2.38
C SER A 371 -11.70 7.27 -3.42
N GLU A 372 -11.71 6.01 -2.99
CA GLU A 372 -11.80 4.86 -3.89
C GLU A 372 -12.98 4.96 -4.89
N LEU A 373 -14.13 5.49 -4.45
CA LEU A 373 -15.33 5.61 -5.26
C LEU A 373 -15.18 6.70 -6.32
N LEU A 374 -14.59 7.84 -5.97
CA LEU A 374 -14.30 8.90 -6.93
C LEU A 374 -13.25 8.44 -7.93
N PHE A 375 -12.24 7.70 -7.48
CA PHE A 375 -11.24 7.12 -8.37
C PHE A 375 -11.84 6.09 -9.33
N GLU A 376 -12.71 5.19 -8.86
CA GLU A 376 -13.45 4.24 -9.71
C GLU A 376 -14.29 4.93 -10.79
N LYS A 377 -14.91 6.08 -10.47
CA LYS A 377 -15.60 6.91 -11.46
C LYS A 377 -14.61 7.59 -12.42
N ALA A 378 -13.50 8.12 -11.89
CA ALA A 378 -12.49 8.82 -12.69
C ALA A 378 -11.84 7.92 -13.74
N VAL A 379 -11.53 6.67 -13.42
CA VAL A 379 -10.95 5.73 -14.40
C VAL A 379 -11.94 5.38 -15.52
N ILE A 380 -13.24 5.63 -15.32
CA ILE A 380 -14.24 5.42 -16.36
C ILE A 380 -14.07 6.45 -17.49
N SER A 381 -13.96 7.74 -17.14
CA SER A 381 -13.97 8.86 -18.08
C SER A 381 -12.61 9.50 -18.36
N HIS A 382 -11.60 9.30 -17.50
CA HIS A 382 -10.31 10.02 -17.54
C HIS A 382 -9.10 9.09 -17.39
N GLY A 383 -9.20 7.86 -17.91
CA GLY A 383 -8.21 6.81 -17.66
C GLY A 383 -6.79 7.17 -18.09
N THR A 384 -6.62 7.69 -19.30
CA THR A 384 -5.31 8.06 -19.85
C THR A 384 -4.78 9.33 -19.22
N GLU A 385 -5.65 10.29 -18.86
CA GLU A 385 -5.28 11.49 -18.13
C GLU A 385 -4.75 11.16 -16.73
N ILE A 386 -5.33 10.17 -16.06
CA ILE A 386 -4.81 9.65 -14.78
C ILE A 386 -3.40 9.07 -14.97
N VAL A 387 -3.20 8.21 -15.97
CA VAL A 387 -1.87 7.64 -16.25
C VAL A 387 -0.86 8.75 -16.48
N ARG A 388 -1.20 9.72 -17.35
CA ARG A 388 -0.38 10.89 -17.66
C ARG A 388 -0.06 11.74 -16.42
N PHE A 389 -1.05 11.97 -15.55
CA PHE A 389 -0.86 12.68 -14.29
C PHE A 389 0.16 11.97 -13.39
N THR A 390 0.05 10.64 -13.26
CA THR A 390 0.92 9.85 -12.36
C THR A 390 2.36 9.71 -12.84
N GLN A 391 2.71 10.11 -14.06
CA GLN A 391 4.10 10.09 -14.54
C GLN A 391 4.98 11.03 -13.70
N ASN A 392 4.50 12.25 -13.47
CA ASN A 392 5.26 13.29 -12.74
C ASN A 392 4.65 13.64 -11.37
N ASN A 393 3.34 13.46 -11.19
CA ASN A 393 2.64 13.80 -9.96
C ASN A 393 2.32 12.57 -9.11
N LEU A 394 2.02 12.79 -7.83
CA LEU A 394 1.60 11.73 -6.91
C LEU A 394 0.08 11.64 -6.84
N LEU A 395 -0.47 10.44 -7.06
CA LEU A 395 -1.88 10.15 -6.81
C LEU A 395 -2.03 9.26 -5.58
N ARG A 396 -2.79 9.76 -4.62
CA ARG A 396 -3.25 9.01 -3.44
C ARG A 396 -4.69 8.58 -3.60
N ILE A 397 -4.95 7.30 -3.34
CA ILE A 397 -6.29 6.74 -3.26
C ILE A 397 -6.50 6.28 -1.82
N TYR A 398 -7.68 6.55 -1.26
CA TYR A 398 -7.99 6.17 0.11
C TYR A 398 -9.39 5.54 0.26
N PRO A 399 -9.62 4.71 1.31
CA PRO A 399 -10.90 4.06 1.54
C PRO A 399 -12.06 5.06 1.72
N LYS A 400 -13.26 4.73 1.24
CA LYS A 400 -14.46 5.55 1.45
C LYS A 400 -14.92 5.50 2.92
N GLY A 401 -15.54 6.58 3.39
CA GLY A 401 -16.01 6.72 4.79
C GLY A 401 -17.01 5.66 5.25
N THR A 402 -17.79 5.07 4.34
CA THR A 402 -18.72 3.97 4.68
C THR A 402 -18.03 2.67 5.12
N ARG A 403 -16.70 2.56 4.98
CA ARG A 403 -15.91 1.43 5.49
C ARG A 403 -15.60 1.58 6.99
N VAL A 404 -16.64 1.76 7.79
CA VAL A 404 -16.55 2.04 9.24
C VAL A 404 -15.83 0.94 10.03
N THR A 405 -15.83 -0.30 9.54
CA THR A 405 -15.13 -1.44 10.13
C THR A 405 -13.66 -1.56 9.70
N SER A 406 -13.11 -0.53 9.04
CA SER A 406 -11.73 -0.51 8.53
C SER A 406 -11.44 -1.61 7.49
N SER A 407 -12.47 -1.99 6.72
CA SER A 407 -12.29 -2.84 5.54
C SER A 407 -11.46 -2.13 4.45
N ASN A 408 -10.94 -2.89 3.49
CA ASN A 408 -10.05 -2.40 2.45
C ASN A 408 -10.58 -2.69 1.05
N TYR A 409 -10.31 -1.79 0.12
CA TYR A 409 -10.62 -1.93 -1.30
C TYR A 409 -9.51 -2.66 -2.05
N SER A 410 -9.75 -3.07 -3.29
CA SER A 410 -8.73 -3.76 -4.09
C SER A 410 -7.64 -2.77 -4.52
N PRO A 411 -6.35 -3.03 -4.21
CA PRO A 411 -5.29 -2.10 -4.59
C PRO A 411 -4.96 -2.10 -6.09
N LEU A 412 -5.40 -3.15 -6.81
CA LEU A 412 -5.00 -3.41 -8.19
C LEU A 412 -5.44 -2.31 -9.15
N LEU A 413 -6.65 -1.78 -8.97
CA LEU A 413 -7.17 -0.74 -9.85
C LEU A 413 -6.31 0.52 -9.78
N GLY A 414 -5.86 0.91 -8.57
CA GLY A 414 -4.95 2.04 -8.41
C GLY A 414 -3.61 1.84 -9.14
N TRP A 415 -2.98 0.68 -8.94
CA TRP A 415 -1.69 0.38 -9.57
C TRP A 415 -1.77 0.24 -11.09
N MET A 416 -2.87 -0.28 -11.64
CA MET A 416 -3.09 -0.37 -13.09
C MET A 416 -3.03 0.99 -13.78
N TYR A 417 -3.44 2.05 -13.08
CA TYR A 417 -3.42 3.43 -13.58
C TYR A 417 -2.23 4.25 -13.04
N GLY A 418 -1.24 3.59 -12.43
CA GLY A 418 0.00 4.23 -12.00
C GLY A 418 -0.06 4.97 -10.66
N ALA A 419 -1.16 4.87 -9.90
CA ALA A 419 -1.28 5.52 -8.60
C ALA A 419 -0.24 4.99 -7.61
N GLN A 420 0.56 5.90 -7.05
CA GLN A 420 1.69 5.57 -6.20
C GLN A 420 1.26 5.26 -4.76
N MET A 421 0.30 6.04 -4.24
CA MET A 421 -0.13 5.99 -2.85
C MET A 421 -1.50 5.32 -2.71
N VAL A 422 -1.55 4.01 -2.84
CA VAL A 422 -2.78 3.22 -2.63
C VAL A 422 -2.91 2.91 -1.13
N ALA A 423 -3.61 3.78 -0.40
CA ALA A 423 -3.67 3.77 1.06
C ALA A 423 -4.66 2.72 1.59
N LEU A 424 -4.21 1.87 2.52
CA LEU A 424 -5.06 0.86 3.16
C LEU A 424 -5.05 0.98 4.69
N ASN A 425 -6.16 0.60 5.31
CA ASN A 425 -6.29 0.42 6.76
C ASN A 425 -5.42 -0.76 7.22
N MET A 426 -4.24 -0.50 7.78
CA MET A 426 -3.26 -1.53 8.17
C MET A 426 -3.67 -2.36 9.39
N GLN A 427 -4.58 -1.83 10.21
CA GLN A 427 -5.22 -2.50 11.34
C GLN A 427 -6.33 -3.47 10.92
N GLY A 428 -6.76 -3.42 9.65
CA GLY A 428 -7.76 -4.32 9.09
C GLY A 428 -7.22 -5.73 8.79
N TYR A 429 -8.00 -6.51 8.05
CA TYR A 429 -7.61 -7.84 7.57
C TYR A 429 -8.21 -8.12 6.19
N GLY A 430 -7.75 -9.19 5.55
CA GLY A 430 -8.34 -9.73 4.33
C GLY A 430 -7.45 -9.59 3.08
N ARG A 431 -8.03 -10.00 1.94
CA ARG A 431 -7.31 -10.21 0.69
C ARG A 431 -6.56 -8.97 0.19
N ALA A 432 -7.15 -7.79 0.33
CA ALA A 432 -6.52 -6.53 -0.10
C ALA A 432 -5.18 -6.28 0.61
N LEU A 433 -5.14 -6.45 1.93
CA LEU A 433 -3.90 -6.32 2.70
C LEU A 433 -2.89 -7.41 2.37
N TRP A 434 -3.33 -8.65 2.13
CA TRP A 434 -2.43 -9.72 1.68
C TRP A 434 -1.75 -9.39 0.36
N LEU A 435 -2.48 -8.81 -0.60
CA LEU A 435 -1.93 -8.36 -1.87
C LEU A 435 -0.89 -7.25 -1.68
N VAL A 436 -1.18 -6.26 -0.84
CA VAL A 436 -0.23 -5.17 -0.55
C VAL A 436 1.01 -5.67 0.19
N HIS A 437 0.86 -6.51 1.21
CA HIS A 437 1.99 -7.15 1.88
C HIS A 437 2.83 -8.00 0.93
N GLY A 438 2.20 -8.70 -0.02
CA GLY A 438 2.90 -9.48 -1.04
C GLY A 438 3.67 -8.59 -2.02
N MET A 439 3.01 -7.58 -2.60
CA MET A 439 3.60 -6.62 -3.54
C MET A 439 4.85 -5.95 -2.96
N PHE A 440 4.77 -5.46 -1.73
CA PHE A 440 5.87 -4.74 -1.09
C PHE A 440 6.92 -5.63 -0.42
N ARG A 441 6.83 -6.96 -0.54
CA ARG A 441 7.99 -7.85 -0.33
C ARG A 441 8.98 -7.80 -1.50
N ALA A 442 8.55 -7.31 -2.67
CA ALA A 442 9.44 -7.09 -3.80
C ALA A 442 10.51 -6.04 -3.48
N ASN A 443 11.54 -5.96 -4.33
CA ASN A 443 12.61 -4.98 -4.22
C ASN A 443 13.26 -4.90 -2.82
N GLY A 444 13.52 -6.06 -2.21
CA GLY A 444 14.15 -6.16 -0.90
C GLY A 444 13.26 -5.75 0.27
N GLY A 445 11.94 -5.65 0.07
CA GLY A 445 11.02 -5.26 1.14
C GLY A 445 11.11 -3.79 1.53
N CYS A 446 11.70 -2.95 0.69
CA CYS A 446 12.11 -1.59 1.08
C CYS A 446 10.97 -0.56 1.10
N GLY A 447 9.75 -0.96 0.71
CA GLY A 447 8.55 -0.13 0.69
C GLY A 447 8.35 0.70 -0.59
N TYR A 448 9.28 0.59 -1.55
CA TYR A 448 9.22 1.23 -2.86
C TYR A 448 9.39 0.19 -3.97
N VAL A 449 8.49 0.20 -4.95
CA VAL A 449 8.56 -0.67 -6.13
C VAL A 449 8.44 0.20 -7.38
N LYS A 450 9.45 0.19 -8.24
CA LYS A 450 9.47 0.96 -9.49
C LYS A 450 8.29 0.53 -10.38
N LYS A 451 7.58 1.51 -10.94
CA LYS A 451 6.51 1.26 -11.91
C LYS A 451 7.08 0.64 -13.19
N PRO A 452 6.31 -0.18 -13.91
CA PRO A 452 6.70 -0.65 -15.23
C PRO A 452 6.94 0.51 -16.21
N ASP A 453 7.87 0.34 -17.13
CA ASP A 453 8.28 1.40 -18.08
C ASP A 453 7.12 1.94 -18.91
N PHE A 454 6.12 1.12 -19.26
CA PHE A 454 4.95 1.59 -20.02
C PHE A 454 4.01 2.53 -19.22
N LEU A 455 4.12 2.60 -17.89
CA LEU A 455 3.44 3.61 -17.06
C LEU A 455 4.30 4.87 -16.86
N LEU A 456 5.54 4.85 -17.36
CA LEU A 456 6.53 5.92 -17.25
C LEU A 456 6.83 6.57 -18.61
N ASP A 457 6.29 6.00 -19.70
CA ASP A 457 6.51 6.50 -21.06
C ASP A 457 5.78 7.83 -21.27
N ASN A 458 6.57 8.90 -21.40
CA ASN A 458 6.06 10.27 -21.54
C ASN A 458 5.76 10.65 -22.99
N ASP A 459 5.66 9.69 -23.92
CA ASP A 459 5.20 9.96 -25.29
C ASP A 459 3.78 10.59 -25.26
N PRO A 460 3.63 11.86 -25.69
CA PRO A 460 2.35 12.56 -25.65
C PRO A 460 1.27 11.90 -26.52
N ASP A 461 1.68 11.21 -27.58
CA ASP A 461 0.81 10.61 -28.59
C ASP A 461 0.47 9.15 -28.28
N HIS A 462 1.22 8.50 -27.37
CA HIS A 462 1.09 7.08 -27.06
C HIS A 462 1.02 6.78 -25.56
N VAL A 463 0.04 7.37 -24.87
CA VAL A 463 -0.21 7.05 -23.45
C VAL A 463 -0.91 5.69 -23.31
N PHE A 464 -0.40 4.89 -22.39
CA PHE A 464 -1.00 3.60 -22.05
C PHE A 464 -2.45 3.77 -21.55
N ASP A 465 -3.39 3.09 -22.20
CA ASP A 465 -4.78 2.95 -21.74
C ASP A 465 -5.00 1.57 -21.11
N PRO A 466 -5.20 1.47 -19.78
CA PRO A 466 -5.48 0.19 -19.12
C PRO A 466 -6.74 -0.54 -19.63
N LYS A 467 -7.65 0.15 -20.31
CA LYS A 467 -8.87 -0.44 -20.91
C LYS A 467 -8.70 -0.88 -22.35
N GLY A 468 -7.62 -0.49 -23.02
CA GLY A 468 -7.40 -0.78 -24.43
C GLY A 468 -7.38 -2.29 -24.71
N GLU A 469 -7.97 -2.71 -25.83
CA GLU A 469 -8.07 -4.12 -26.25
C GLU A 469 -6.72 -4.75 -26.65
N GLY A 470 -5.63 -3.99 -26.59
CA GLY A 470 -4.28 -4.48 -26.85
C GLY A 470 -3.86 -5.58 -25.86
N ILE A 471 -2.95 -6.44 -26.32
CA ILE A 471 -2.38 -7.58 -25.59
C ILE A 471 -2.03 -7.18 -24.13
N TYR A 472 -1.57 -5.96 -23.86
CA TYR A 472 -1.21 -5.52 -22.50
C TYR A 472 -2.37 -5.28 -21.51
N GLY A 473 -3.57 -4.86 -21.96
CA GLY A 473 -4.74 -4.66 -21.09
C GLY A 473 -5.25 -5.96 -20.48
N ARG A 474 -5.23 -7.06 -21.25
CA ARG A 474 -5.51 -8.41 -20.73
C ARG A 474 -4.33 -8.99 -19.93
N TRP A 475 -3.09 -8.68 -20.30
CA TRP A 475 -1.90 -9.25 -19.65
C TRP A 475 -1.64 -8.68 -18.24
N MET A 476 -1.98 -7.42 -17.94
CA MET A 476 -1.92 -6.92 -16.55
C MET A 476 -3.03 -7.48 -15.65
N ALA A 477 -4.24 -7.67 -16.18
CA ALA A 477 -5.31 -8.36 -15.46
C ALA A 477 -4.94 -9.83 -15.13
N LEU A 478 -4.10 -10.46 -15.96
CA LEU A 478 -3.63 -11.84 -15.78
C LEU A 478 -2.41 -11.96 -14.85
N ARG A 479 -1.42 -11.04 -14.87
CA ARG A 479 -0.25 -11.12 -13.98
C ARG A 479 -0.57 -10.83 -12.50
N PHE A 480 -1.56 -10.00 -12.21
CA PHE A 480 -2.02 -9.83 -10.82
C PHE A 480 -2.97 -10.94 -10.34
N SER A 481 -3.43 -11.84 -11.23
CA SER A 481 -4.36 -12.93 -10.85
C SER A 481 -3.81 -14.35 -11.04
N SER A 482 -2.67 -14.56 -11.68
CA SER A 482 -2.05 -15.88 -11.76
C SER A 482 -0.59 -15.78 -12.20
N HIS A 483 0.25 -16.66 -11.63
CA HIS A 483 1.71 -16.80 -11.83
C HIS A 483 2.59 -16.07 -10.80
N THR A 484 2.30 -16.32 -9.53
CA THR A 484 3.33 -16.66 -8.54
C THR A 484 2.79 -17.83 -7.73
N LEU A 485 3.03 -19.04 -8.25
CA LEU A 485 2.99 -20.30 -7.53
C LEU A 485 4.22 -21.08 -7.93
#